data_AF-A0A099KVS6-F1
#
_entry.id   AF-A0A099KVS6-F1
#
_cell.length_a   1.000
_cell.length_b   1.000
_cell.length_c   1.000
_cell.angle_alpha   90.00
_cell.angle_beta   90.00
_cell.angle_gamma   90.00
#
_symmetry.space_group_name_H-M   'P 1'
#
loop_
_entity.id
_entity.type
_entity.pdbx_description
1 polymer ?
#
loop_
_entity_poly.entity_id
_entity_poly.type
_entity_poly.pdbx_seq_one_letter_code
_entity_poly.pdbx_strand_id
1 'polypeptide(L)'
;METDNKADTKQAAQAANATQSTPFTQAKLQVFLGGYSSAGIKATNEDAFASLVPKEAELTAKGVVAVIADGVSSANKAADAAQLSVTQFINDYYATPQTWSTQKSASKVLSSLNQWLYAQTDAVSGYTLQWLTTFSALIVKSSTGYIFHVGDTRISQYRQDELEVLTKDHQQKQGPSHSVLTRALGADHRLQVDVQQVAVRAGDIFVLTCDGVHEYLSAQLIKKQLSQLTQSPSTLALEQMAKLLTELAIENGSKDNVSCLLVYIGGTPNRALVEIERELLNKAIPPALSIGNSIDNYEICKVIHASIRSHLYLAKHPDEVEPCVLKVPSQNLADDSSYLQGFIREAWLGERLNNSHVMKIKRGSDKSRFLYHVCEYIEGQTLGQWMFDNPKPNLAQVRDIIEQIIIALRSFQRLEVIHRDLKPDNIMIDAYGKVFLIDYGTALIASLAENNDVVTETVPQGTLNYIAPETLLTLHADHQSDLFSLGVITYEMLCGELPFKPMQRADINCHNYTINNKQTRVENYSQWQYRSIRQFRSDLPFWLDMVLSKATQADPKLRLQAFSELKADLRKPTASALEEYKSQPILQRNPVLFWQGVTAFFFILWLSAVLF
;
A
#
# COMPACT_ATOMS: atom_id res chain seq x y z
N MET A 1 30.49 -27.49 73.61
CA MET A 1 31.42 -27.48 72.48
C MET A 1 30.79 -28.30 71.38
N GLU A 2 30.34 -27.77 70.24
CA GLU A 2 30.09 -26.40 69.74
C GLU A 2 29.24 -26.66 68.48
N THR A 3 28.02 -26.14 68.37
CA THR A 3 27.65 -24.84 67.77
C THR A 3 28.21 -24.61 66.36
N ASP A 4 27.32 -24.08 65.50
CA ASP A 4 27.60 -23.45 64.21
C ASP A 4 28.20 -24.29 63.07
N ASN A 5 27.30 -24.93 62.30
CA ASN A 5 27.16 -24.53 60.89
C ASN A 5 25.79 -24.92 60.27
N LYS A 6 24.73 -24.16 60.59
CA LYS A 6 23.39 -24.31 59.96
C LYS A 6 22.76 -22.97 59.50
N ALA A 7 23.58 -21.93 59.35
CA ALA A 7 23.13 -20.61 58.88
C ALA A 7 23.31 -20.40 57.36
N ASP A 8 24.41 -20.88 56.77
CA ASP A 8 24.83 -20.46 55.42
C ASP A 8 24.06 -21.09 54.24
N THR A 9 23.27 -22.14 54.46
CA THR A 9 22.50 -22.79 53.37
C THR A 9 21.13 -22.16 53.10
N LYS A 10 20.73 -21.10 53.82
CA LYS A 10 19.46 -20.38 53.58
C LYS A 10 19.59 -19.02 52.88
N GLN A 11 20.76 -18.37 52.91
CA GLN A 11 20.96 -17.12 52.15
C GLN A 11 21.34 -17.35 50.68
N ALA A 12 22.02 -18.46 50.35
CA ALA A 12 22.29 -18.82 48.95
C ALA A 12 21.03 -19.19 48.14
N ALA A 13 19.94 -19.59 48.80
CA ALA A 13 18.68 -20.00 48.15
C ALA A 13 17.68 -18.86 47.92
N GLN A 14 17.95 -17.63 48.38
CA GLN A 14 17.08 -16.46 48.16
C GLN A 14 17.63 -15.45 47.14
N ALA A 15 18.88 -15.59 46.71
CA ALA A 15 19.48 -14.75 45.66
C ALA A 15 19.17 -15.24 44.21
N ALA A 16 18.57 -16.43 44.05
CA ALA A 16 18.33 -17.05 42.74
C ALA A 16 16.93 -16.83 42.14
N ASN A 17 16.05 -16.06 42.82
CA ASN A 17 14.68 -15.77 42.36
C ASN A 17 14.49 -14.30 41.89
N ALA A 18 15.56 -13.54 41.76
CA ALA A 18 15.55 -12.15 41.30
C ALA A 18 15.81 -12.00 39.78
N THR A 19 15.27 -12.93 38.98
CA THR A 19 15.21 -12.79 37.52
C THR A 19 13.89 -13.34 36.98
N GLN A 20 12.78 -12.96 37.63
CA GLN A 20 11.49 -12.96 36.93
C GLN A 20 11.61 -11.97 35.77
N SER A 21 11.87 -12.49 34.58
CA SER A 21 11.69 -11.75 33.34
C SER A 21 10.24 -11.29 33.29
N THR A 22 10.02 -9.99 33.51
CA THR A 22 8.73 -9.35 33.32
C THR A 22 8.22 -9.77 31.93
N PRO A 23 7.01 -10.33 31.79
CA PRO A 23 6.52 -10.71 30.48
C PRO A 23 6.48 -9.46 29.61
N PHE A 24 7.32 -9.42 28.57
CA PHE A 24 7.43 -8.26 27.68
C PHE A 24 6.08 -8.04 27.02
N THR A 25 5.32 -7.07 27.51
CA THR A 25 4.05 -6.67 26.92
C THR A 25 4.31 -6.20 25.49
N GLN A 26 3.73 -6.93 24.53
CA GLN A 26 3.62 -6.49 23.14
C GLN A 26 3.04 -5.07 23.14
N ALA A 27 3.74 -4.12 22.52
CA ALA A 27 3.21 -2.76 22.42
C ALA A 27 2.07 -2.80 21.40
N LYS A 28 0.85 -2.83 21.90
CA LYS A 28 -0.38 -2.73 21.09
C LYS A 28 -0.74 -1.26 20.94
N LEU A 29 -1.51 -0.94 19.91
CA LEU A 29 -2.13 0.38 19.78
C LEU A 29 -3.08 0.57 20.96
N GLN A 30 -2.72 1.43 21.90
CA GLN A 30 -3.56 1.79 23.04
C GLN A 30 -4.08 3.20 22.80
N VAL A 31 -5.38 3.32 22.57
CA VAL A 31 -6.06 4.60 22.38
C VAL A 31 -7.20 4.67 23.39
N PHE A 32 -7.25 5.78 24.10
CA PHE A 32 -8.31 6.09 25.04
C PHE A 32 -9.12 7.25 24.49
N LEU A 33 -10.44 7.10 24.53
CA LEU A 33 -11.39 8.02 23.94
C LEU A 33 -12.25 8.59 25.07
N GLY A 34 -12.65 9.85 24.95
CA GLY A 34 -13.66 10.47 25.80
C GLY A 34 -14.21 11.71 25.11
N GLY A 35 -15.52 11.88 25.09
CA GLY A 35 -16.16 12.95 24.35
C GLY A 35 -17.49 13.35 24.96
N TYR A 36 -17.88 14.60 24.72
CA TYR A 36 -19.11 15.17 25.22
C TYR A 36 -19.73 16.05 24.13
N SER A 37 -21.06 16.01 24.03
CA SER A 37 -21.84 16.77 23.05
C SER A 37 -23.14 17.23 23.71
N SER A 38 -23.54 18.46 23.45
CA SER A 38 -24.71 19.09 24.05
C SER A 38 -25.36 20.05 23.08
N ALA A 39 -26.69 20.15 23.16
CA ALA A 39 -27.46 21.14 22.42
C ALA A 39 -27.06 22.60 22.78
N GLY A 40 -26.36 22.82 23.89
CA GLY A 40 -25.96 24.14 24.35
C GLY A 40 -27.18 24.98 24.72
N ILE A 41 -27.42 26.06 23.97
CA ILE A 41 -28.60 26.93 24.13
C ILE A 41 -29.73 26.53 23.15
N LYS A 42 -29.44 25.75 22.09
CA LYS A 42 -30.44 25.25 21.14
C LYS A 42 -31.36 24.21 21.80
N ALA A 43 -32.56 24.04 21.26
CA ALA A 43 -33.52 23.02 21.71
C ALA A 43 -33.17 21.60 21.25
N THR A 44 -32.38 21.47 20.18
CA THR A 44 -31.93 20.21 19.58
C THR A 44 -30.41 20.23 19.44
N ASN A 45 -29.79 19.07 19.60
CA ASN A 45 -28.39 18.86 19.28
C ASN A 45 -28.30 18.39 17.82
N GLU A 46 -27.66 19.18 16.97
CA GLU A 46 -27.44 18.89 15.54
C GLU A 46 -26.04 18.29 15.30
N ASP A 47 -25.17 18.34 16.31
CA ASP A 47 -23.87 17.67 16.31
C ASP A 47 -23.99 16.16 16.55
N ALA A 48 -23.03 15.41 16.01
CA ALA A 48 -22.80 14.02 16.37
C ALA A 48 -21.29 13.72 16.43
N PHE A 49 -20.89 12.84 17.35
CA PHE A 49 -19.59 12.20 17.31
C PHE A 49 -19.74 10.69 17.53
N ALA A 50 -18.82 9.92 16.96
CA ALA A 50 -18.74 8.49 17.19
C ALA A 50 -17.28 8.03 17.17
N SER A 51 -16.98 6.95 17.87
CA SER A 51 -15.63 6.38 17.88
C SER A 51 -15.66 4.89 18.18
N LEU A 52 -14.68 4.15 17.68
CA LEU A 52 -14.58 2.70 17.86
C LEU A 52 -13.12 2.27 18.00
N VAL A 53 -12.80 1.64 19.14
CA VAL A 53 -11.61 0.80 19.33
C VAL A 53 -12.03 -0.65 19.04
N PRO A 54 -11.59 -1.25 17.92
CA PRO A 54 -12.00 -2.59 17.54
C PRO A 54 -11.14 -3.67 18.23
N LYS A 55 -11.47 -4.95 17.98
CA LYS A 55 -10.71 -6.09 18.53
C LYS A 55 -9.38 -6.29 17.78
N GLU A 56 -8.44 -7.02 18.37
CA GLU A 56 -7.02 -7.04 17.96
C GLU A 56 -6.76 -7.21 16.45
N ALA A 57 -7.45 -8.15 15.78
CA ALA A 57 -7.26 -8.38 14.35
C ALA A 57 -7.67 -7.16 13.48
N GLU A 58 -8.80 -6.53 13.80
CA GLU A 58 -9.28 -5.32 13.15
C GLU A 58 -8.46 -4.10 13.57
N LEU A 59 -8.02 -4.02 14.82
CA LEU A 59 -7.14 -2.96 15.33
C LEU A 59 -5.82 -2.89 14.56
N THR A 60 -5.23 -4.05 14.22
CA THR A 60 -4.04 -4.10 13.37
C THR A 60 -4.33 -3.71 11.91
N ALA A 61 -5.44 -4.17 11.35
CA ALA A 61 -5.76 -3.96 9.93
C ALA A 61 -6.31 -2.55 9.62
N LYS A 62 -7.11 -1.98 10.53
CA LYS A 62 -7.94 -0.79 10.33
C LYS A 62 -7.72 0.31 11.38
N GLY A 63 -7.04 0.02 12.49
CA GLY A 63 -6.74 1.02 13.52
C GLY A 63 -7.96 1.37 14.38
N VAL A 64 -7.92 2.55 14.98
CA VAL A 64 -8.99 3.15 15.80
C VAL A 64 -9.58 4.33 15.04
N VAL A 65 -10.90 4.45 15.02
CA VAL A 65 -11.61 5.53 14.31
C VAL A 65 -12.28 6.45 15.33
N ALA A 66 -12.13 7.75 15.16
CA ALA A 66 -12.83 8.81 15.88
C ALA A 66 -13.37 9.83 14.88
N VAL A 67 -14.65 10.19 14.97
CA VAL A 67 -15.35 11.06 14.01
C VAL A 67 -16.18 12.09 14.76
N ILE A 68 -16.17 13.32 14.27
CA ILE A 68 -17.12 14.38 14.63
C ILE A 68 -17.79 14.92 13.36
N ALA A 69 -19.05 15.30 13.47
CA ALA A 69 -19.86 15.92 12.45
C ALA A 69 -20.77 16.98 13.10
N ASP A 70 -21.01 18.06 12.39
CA ASP A 70 -21.82 19.20 12.80
C ASP A 70 -22.92 19.40 11.76
N GLY A 71 -24.18 19.51 12.21
CA GLY A 71 -25.34 19.60 11.34
C GLY A 71 -25.55 21.03 10.84
N VAL A 72 -25.49 21.24 9.52
CA VAL A 72 -25.59 22.60 8.95
C VAL A 72 -26.98 23.18 9.24
N SER A 73 -27.08 24.19 10.11
CA SER A 73 -28.37 24.67 10.67
C SER A 73 -29.37 25.27 9.67
N SER A 74 -28.99 25.47 8.41
CA SER A 74 -29.94 25.80 7.32
C SER A 74 -30.71 24.58 6.80
N ALA A 75 -30.27 23.37 7.13
CA ALA A 75 -30.74 22.12 6.56
C ALA A 75 -31.78 21.43 7.47
N ASN A 76 -32.96 21.12 6.94
CA ASN A 76 -34.06 20.52 7.72
C ASN A 76 -33.80 19.08 8.20
N LYS A 77 -32.68 18.47 7.82
CA LYS A 77 -32.20 17.16 8.28
C LYS A 77 -30.76 17.19 8.81
N ALA A 78 -30.31 18.33 9.32
CA ALA A 78 -28.99 18.55 9.93
C ALA A 78 -28.58 17.45 10.94
N ALA A 79 -29.35 17.27 12.03
CA ALA A 79 -29.07 16.28 13.07
C ALA A 79 -29.06 14.83 12.55
N ASP A 80 -30.05 14.46 11.72
CA ASP A 80 -30.13 13.13 11.13
C ASP A 80 -28.93 12.86 10.19
N ALA A 81 -28.48 13.88 9.45
CA ALA A 81 -27.32 13.80 8.56
C ALA A 81 -26.00 13.64 9.35
N ALA A 82 -25.79 14.41 10.41
CA ALA A 82 -24.62 14.29 11.28
C ALA A 82 -24.55 12.90 11.93
N GLN A 83 -25.63 12.45 12.56
CA GLN A 83 -25.70 11.16 13.24
C GLN A 83 -25.51 9.98 12.28
N LEU A 84 -26.16 10.01 11.11
CA LEU A 84 -25.96 8.98 10.09
C LEU A 84 -24.51 8.97 9.59
N SER A 85 -23.92 10.15 9.36
CA SER A 85 -22.58 10.24 8.77
C SER A 85 -21.50 9.66 9.66
N VAL A 86 -21.51 9.96 10.97
CA VAL A 86 -20.52 9.39 11.90
C VAL A 86 -20.71 7.88 12.10
N THR A 87 -21.97 7.42 12.15
CA THR A 87 -22.30 6.01 12.41
C THR A 87 -22.00 5.13 11.19
N GLN A 88 -22.48 5.54 10.01
CA GLN A 88 -22.33 4.77 8.78
C GLN A 88 -20.88 4.76 8.30
N PHE A 89 -20.14 5.87 8.46
CA PHE A 89 -18.71 5.90 8.12
C PHE A 89 -17.92 4.85 8.90
N ILE A 90 -18.12 4.75 10.22
CA ILE A 90 -17.44 3.76 11.06
C ILE A 90 -17.79 2.34 10.59
N ASN A 91 -19.08 2.03 10.46
CA ASN A 91 -19.54 0.69 10.07
C ASN A 91 -18.96 0.26 8.70
N ASP A 92 -19.09 1.12 7.69
CA ASP A 92 -18.62 0.80 6.33
C ASP A 92 -17.08 0.78 6.25
N TYR A 93 -16.38 1.63 7.02
CA TYR A 93 -14.92 1.63 7.07
C TYR A 93 -14.37 0.29 7.56
N TYR A 94 -14.90 -0.26 8.65
CA TYR A 94 -14.48 -1.57 9.16
C TYR A 94 -14.92 -2.73 8.25
N ALA A 95 -16.03 -2.57 7.51
CA ALA A 95 -16.45 -3.53 6.48
C ALA A 95 -15.56 -3.52 5.21
N THR A 96 -14.71 -2.50 4.99
CA THR A 96 -13.80 -2.49 3.84
C THR A 96 -12.68 -3.55 3.95
N PRO A 97 -12.16 -4.09 2.83
CA PRO A 97 -11.09 -5.10 2.85
C PRO A 97 -9.87 -4.67 3.68
N GLN A 98 -9.38 -5.53 4.57
CA GLN A 98 -8.24 -5.27 5.48
C GLN A 98 -6.94 -4.87 4.79
N THR A 99 -6.84 -5.12 3.48
CA THR A 99 -5.64 -4.96 2.66
C THR A 99 -5.60 -3.65 1.88
N TRP A 100 -6.68 -2.87 1.93
CA TRP A 100 -6.68 -1.50 1.44
C TRP A 100 -6.04 -0.58 2.47
N SER A 101 -5.21 0.36 1.99
CA SER A 101 -4.77 1.55 2.74
C SER A 101 -5.93 2.25 3.46
N THR A 102 -5.58 2.91 4.57
CA THR A 102 -6.55 3.68 5.37
C THR A 102 -7.22 4.76 4.52
N GLN A 103 -6.43 5.46 3.71
CA GLN A 103 -6.90 6.49 2.79
C GLN A 103 -7.95 5.99 1.82
N LYS A 104 -7.66 4.92 1.06
CA LYS A 104 -8.60 4.35 0.09
C LYS A 104 -9.89 3.86 0.75
N SER A 105 -9.76 3.22 1.90
CA SER A 105 -10.90 2.73 2.69
C SER A 105 -11.84 3.88 3.07
N ALA A 106 -11.32 4.91 3.72
CA ALA A 106 -12.09 6.08 4.15
C ALA A 106 -12.63 6.91 2.96
N SER A 107 -11.81 7.21 1.95
CA SER A 107 -12.24 7.98 0.77
C SER A 107 -13.34 7.27 -0.03
N LYS A 108 -13.31 5.93 -0.13
CA LYS A 108 -14.36 5.17 -0.81
C LYS A 108 -15.68 5.22 -0.04
N VAL A 109 -15.63 5.06 1.29
CA VAL A 109 -16.80 5.17 2.16
C VAL A 109 -17.40 6.58 2.10
N LEU A 110 -16.59 7.63 2.25
CA LEU A 110 -17.04 9.03 2.16
C LEU A 110 -17.67 9.37 0.82
N SER A 111 -17.12 8.86 -0.29
CA SER A 111 -17.70 9.05 -1.62
C SER A 111 -19.10 8.45 -1.71
N SER A 112 -19.30 7.23 -1.19
CA SER A 112 -20.59 6.55 -1.20
C SER A 112 -21.60 7.16 -0.23
N LEU A 113 -21.17 7.56 0.96
CA LEU A 113 -22.00 8.25 1.96
C LEU A 113 -22.48 9.62 1.43
N ASN A 114 -21.59 10.39 0.81
CA ASN A 114 -21.95 11.68 0.19
C ASN A 114 -22.95 11.50 -0.96
N GLN A 115 -22.76 10.50 -1.83
CA GLN A 115 -23.71 10.21 -2.90
C GLN A 115 -25.10 9.85 -2.36
N TRP A 116 -25.17 9.15 -1.23
CA TRP A 116 -26.44 8.83 -0.58
C TRP A 116 -27.12 10.09 -0.03
N LEU A 117 -26.41 10.92 0.74
CA LEU A 117 -26.97 12.17 1.31
C LEU A 117 -27.42 13.15 0.23
N TYR A 118 -26.61 13.32 -0.82
CA TYR A 118 -26.96 14.14 -1.98
C TYR A 118 -28.22 13.61 -2.69
N ALA A 119 -28.34 12.29 -2.88
CA ALA A 119 -29.51 11.68 -3.51
C ALA A 119 -30.82 11.84 -2.71
N GLN A 120 -30.77 12.00 -1.39
CA GLN A 120 -31.96 12.34 -0.58
C GLN A 120 -32.46 13.78 -0.81
N THR A 121 -31.69 14.61 -1.50
CA THR A 121 -31.98 16.03 -1.69
C THR A 121 -32.87 16.31 -2.92
N ASP A 122 -33.21 15.29 -3.73
CA ASP A 122 -33.91 15.47 -5.02
C ASP A 122 -35.31 14.84 -5.15
N ALA A 123 -36.21 15.66 -5.70
CA ALA A 123 -37.60 15.53 -6.16
C ALA A 123 -38.44 14.23 -5.95
N VAL A 124 -39.41 14.28 -5.02
CA VAL A 124 -40.78 13.70 -5.22
C VAL A 124 -41.91 14.58 -4.66
N SER A 125 -41.74 15.26 -3.53
CA SER A 125 -42.87 15.69 -2.67
C SER A 125 -42.89 17.16 -2.21
N GLY A 126 -42.39 18.10 -3.03
CA GLY A 126 -42.59 19.56 -2.84
C GLY A 126 -41.86 20.22 -1.66
N TYR A 127 -41.34 19.43 -0.73
CA TYR A 127 -40.41 19.83 0.34
C TYR A 127 -39.06 19.16 0.08
N THR A 128 -38.02 19.94 -0.18
CA THR A 128 -36.65 19.43 -0.33
C THR A 128 -36.08 19.07 1.05
N LEU A 129 -35.74 17.80 1.26
CA LEU A 129 -35.01 17.37 2.45
C LEU A 129 -33.52 17.65 2.23
N GLN A 130 -32.93 18.53 3.03
CA GLN A 130 -31.51 18.88 2.94
C GLN A 130 -30.73 18.10 3.98
N TRP A 131 -29.92 17.15 3.53
CA TRP A 131 -29.09 16.29 4.37
C TRP A 131 -27.64 16.78 4.32
N LEU A 132 -27.36 17.87 5.04
CA LEU A 132 -26.07 18.57 5.02
C LEU A 132 -25.40 18.54 6.38
N THR A 133 -24.13 18.13 6.41
CA THR A 133 -23.32 18.10 7.64
C THR A 133 -21.84 18.29 7.32
N THR A 134 -21.08 18.83 8.26
CA THR A 134 -19.61 18.77 8.23
C THR A 134 -19.14 17.35 8.57
N PHE A 135 -17.87 17.05 8.30
CA PHE A 135 -17.29 15.76 8.61
C PHE A 135 -15.79 15.88 8.90
N SER A 136 -15.37 15.43 10.08
CA SER A 136 -13.97 15.33 10.47
C SER A 136 -13.70 13.98 11.13
N ALA A 137 -12.95 13.11 10.45
CA ALA A 137 -12.49 11.83 11.00
C ALA A 137 -10.98 11.81 11.22
N LEU A 138 -10.58 11.27 12.36
CA LEU A 138 -9.23 10.80 12.66
C LEU A 138 -9.24 9.27 12.70
N ILE A 139 -8.37 8.65 11.92
CA ILE A 139 -8.10 7.20 11.99
C ILE A 139 -6.66 7.01 12.46
N VAL A 140 -6.47 6.45 13.64
CA VAL A 140 -5.15 6.13 14.18
C VAL A 140 -4.83 4.68 13.86
N LYS A 141 -3.84 4.44 13.00
CA LYS A 141 -3.37 3.09 12.66
C LYS A 141 -1.85 3.05 12.77
N SER A 142 -1.34 2.07 13.50
CA SER A 142 0.08 2.00 13.87
C SER A 142 0.56 3.30 14.55
N SER A 143 1.60 3.94 14.02
CA SER A 143 2.15 5.23 14.41
C SER A 143 1.71 6.38 13.49
N THR A 144 0.65 6.20 12.70
CA THR A 144 0.15 7.19 11.73
C THR A 144 -1.32 7.54 12.00
N GLY A 145 -1.61 8.84 12.00
CA GLY A 145 -2.95 9.40 12.08
C GLY A 145 -3.38 9.88 10.71
N TYR A 146 -4.48 9.36 10.19
CA TYR A 146 -5.06 9.72 8.90
C TYR A 146 -6.28 10.61 9.16
N ILE A 147 -6.24 11.83 8.67
CA ILE A 147 -7.30 12.84 8.84
C ILE A 147 -8.07 12.97 7.53
N PHE A 148 -9.40 12.96 7.62
CA PHE A 148 -10.32 13.18 6.51
C PHE A 148 -11.28 14.30 6.92
N HIS A 149 -11.28 15.41 6.18
CA HIS A 149 -11.94 16.64 6.59
C HIS A 149 -12.78 17.28 5.47
N VAL A 150 -14.01 17.66 5.82
CA VAL A 150 -14.97 18.41 5.01
C VAL A 150 -15.84 19.31 5.90
N GLY A 151 -15.50 20.57 6.07
CA GLY A 151 -16.39 21.56 6.69
C GLY A 151 -15.59 22.52 7.55
N ASP A 152 -16.10 22.89 8.72
CA ASP A 152 -15.44 23.76 9.70
C ASP A 152 -15.22 23.07 11.07
N THR A 153 -15.70 21.84 11.31
CA THR A 153 -15.26 21.02 12.45
C THR A 153 -13.74 20.81 12.42
N ARG A 154 -13.03 21.13 13.51
CA ARG A 154 -11.55 21.09 13.56
C ARG A 154 -10.99 19.87 14.25
N ILE A 155 -9.83 19.39 13.76
CA ILE A 155 -8.94 18.44 14.45
C ILE A 155 -7.64 19.16 14.78
N SER A 156 -7.23 19.10 16.05
CA SER A 156 -5.94 19.62 16.54
C SER A 156 -5.13 18.52 17.23
N GLN A 157 -3.81 18.62 17.22
CA GLN A 157 -2.89 17.76 17.98
C GLN A 157 -2.25 18.55 19.11
N TYR A 158 -2.40 18.05 20.34
CA TYR A 158 -1.67 18.51 21.50
C TYR A 158 -0.49 17.56 21.77
N ARG A 159 0.74 18.11 21.76
CA ARG A 159 2.00 17.39 21.94
C ARG A 159 3.03 18.31 22.59
N GLN A 160 3.71 17.82 23.64
CA GLN A 160 4.83 18.54 24.29
C GLN A 160 4.47 19.99 24.66
N ASP A 161 3.28 20.18 25.23
CA ASP A 161 2.66 21.47 25.57
C ASP A 161 2.24 22.35 24.37
N GLU A 162 2.51 21.99 23.11
CA GLU A 162 2.02 22.74 21.95
C GLU A 162 0.71 22.17 21.38
N LEU A 163 -0.18 23.06 20.90
CA LEU A 163 -1.46 22.71 20.28
C LEU A 163 -1.48 23.19 18.82
N GLU A 164 -1.32 22.26 17.89
CA GLU A 164 -1.29 22.50 16.44
C GLU A 164 -2.65 22.16 15.82
N VAL A 165 -3.25 23.09 15.07
CA VAL A 165 -4.48 22.83 14.30
C VAL A 165 -4.11 22.14 12.99
N LEU A 166 -4.67 20.95 12.75
CA LEU A 166 -4.30 20.10 11.61
C LEU A 166 -5.25 20.20 10.43
N THR A 167 -6.50 20.64 10.65
CA THR A 167 -7.50 20.86 9.59
C THR A 167 -7.61 22.34 9.23
N LYS A 168 -8.14 22.63 8.03
CA LYS A 168 -8.39 23.99 7.58
C LYS A 168 -9.86 24.14 7.18
N ASP A 169 -10.57 25.02 7.87
CA ASP A 169 -11.99 25.24 7.67
C ASP A 169 -12.34 25.61 6.21
N HIS A 170 -13.43 25.03 5.72
CA HIS A 170 -14.03 25.28 4.42
C HIS A 170 -15.13 26.35 4.47
N GLN A 171 -14.93 27.44 5.21
CA GLN A 171 -15.89 28.55 5.32
C GLN A 171 -15.46 29.81 4.54
N GLN A 172 -16.42 30.52 3.95
CA GLN A 172 -16.23 31.85 3.37
C GLN A 172 -16.98 32.89 4.21
N LYS A 173 -16.27 33.92 4.71
CA LYS A 173 -16.88 35.00 5.51
C LYS A 173 -17.54 36.04 4.61
N GLN A 174 -18.87 36.14 4.67
CA GLN A 174 -19.68 37.17 4.03
C GLN A 174 -20.02 38.28 5.04
N GLY A 175 -19.00 39.04 5.42
CA GLY A 175 -19.11 40.13 6.41
C GLY A 175 -18.75 39.68 7.84
N PRO A 176 -19.01 40.54 8.85
CA PRO A 176 -18.51 40.35 10.21
C PRO A 176 -19.27 39.31 11.06
N SER A 177 -20.37 38.74 10.55
CA SER A 177 -21.25 37.85 11.34
C SER A 177 -21.92 36.72 10.55
N HIS A 178 -21.51 36.48 9.30
CA HIS A 178 -22.01 35.38 8.49
C HIS A 178 -20.85 34.64 7.81
N SER A 179 -20.58 33.42 8.26
CA SER A 179 -19.82 32.41 7.53
C SER A 179 -20.78 31.59 6.66
N VAL A 180 -20.32 31.15 5.49
CA VAL A 180 -21.04 30.20 4.64
C VAL A 180 -20.09 29.04 4.32
N LEU A 181 -20.54 27.81 4.58
CA LEU A 181 -19.81 26.60 4.22
C LEU A 181 -19.66 26.47 2.71
N THR A 182 -18.42 26.35 2.25
CA THR A 182 -18.04 26.13 0.84
C THR A 182 -17.93 24.65 0.48
N ARG A 183 -17.82 23.77 1.48
CA ARG A 183 -17.83 22.31 1.33
C ARG A 183 -18.52 21.70 2.54
N ALA A 184 -19.50 20.83 2.30
CA ALA A 184 -20.14 20.00 3.31
C ALA A 184 -20.50 18.64 2.68
N LEU A 185 -20.67 17.62 3.52
CA LEU A 185 -21.13 16.30 3.09
C LEU A 185 -22.61 16.40 2.65
N GLY A 186 -22.94 15.84 1.49
CA GLY A 186 -24.27 15.94 0.88
C GLY A 186 -24.51 17.20 0.04
N ALA A 187 -23.58 18.16 0.00
CA ALA A 187 -23.77 19.44 -0.70
C ALA A 187 -23.56 19.38 -2.23
N ASP A 188 -22.73 18.46 -2.72
CA ASP A 188 -22.41 18.27 -4.14
C ASP A 188 -22.35 16.76 -4.45
N HIS A 189 -22.70 16.36 -5.67
CA HIS A 189 -22.50 15.01 -6.18
C HIS A 189 -21.01 14.57 -6.12
N ARG A 190 -20.06 15.49 -6.24
CA ARG A 190 -18.61 15.21 -6.16
C ARG A 190 -17.97 15.83 -4.92
N LEU A 191 -17.83 15.01 -3.88
CA LEU A 191 -17.10 15.37 -2.66
C LEU A 191 -15.60 15.60 -2.93
N GLN A 192 -15.08 16.73 -2.45
CA GLN A 192 -13.64 16.94 -2.26
C GLN A 192 -13.34 16.81 -0.77
N VAL A 193 -12.59 15.77 -0.42
CA VAL A 193 -12.15 15.51 0.96
C VAL A 193 -10.70 15.95 1.09
N ASP A 194 -10.42 16.81 2.06
CA ASP A 194 -9.05 17.12 2.43
C ASP A 194 -8.49 15.94 3.25
N VAL A 195 -7.38 15.36 2.78
CA VAL A 195 -6.74 14.19 3.38
C VAL A 195 -5.34 14.54 3.84
N GLN A 196 -5.03 14.29 5.10
CA GLN A 196 -3.73 14.55 5.70
C GLN A 196 -3.25 13.34 6.50
N GLN A 197 -1.94 13.10 6.50
CA GLN A 197 -1.30 12.11 7.37
C GLN A 197 -0.41 12.84 8.37
N VAL A 198 -0.44 12.40 9.63
CA VAL A 198 0.38 12.96 10.72
C VAL A 198 1.02 11.83 11.54
N ALA A 199 2.23 12.08 12.04
CA ALA A 199 2.90 11.16 12.94
C ALA A 199 2.18 11.13 14.30
N VAL A 200 2.01 9.93 14.86
CA VAL A 200 1.35 9.65 16.13
C VAL A 200 2.36 9.04 17.11
N ARG A 201 2.40 9.56 18.33
CA ARG A 201 3.31 9.17 19.42
C ARG A 201 2.52 8.90 20.69
N ALA A 202 3.06 8.03 21.54
CA ALA A 202 2.53 7.87 22.90
C ALA A 202 2.61 9.22 23.65
N GLY A 203 1.53 9.59 24.32
CA GLY A 203 1.36 10.88 24.98
C GLY A 203 0.67 11.96 24.15
N ASP A 204 0.48 11.77 22.83
CA ASP A 204 -0.30 12.72 22.01
C ASP A 204 -1.78 12.71 22.43
N ILE A 205 -2.42 13.88 22.39
CA ILE A 205 -3.88 14.02 22.48
C ILE A 205 -4.36 14.68 21.19
N PHE A 206 -5.27 14.05 20.46
CA PHE A 206 -6.03 14.72 19.40
C PHE A 206 -7.34 15.27 19.96
N VAL A 207 -7.69 16.47 19.50
CA VAL A 207 -8.83 17.27 19.96
C VAL A 207 -9.72 17.54 18.74
N LEU A 208 -10.90 16.93 18.70
CA LEU A 208 -11.90 17.11 17.65
C LEU A 208 -13.02 18.01 18.20
N THR A 209 -13.41 19.08 17.50
CA THR A 209 -14.39 20.09 17.99
C THR A 209 -15.25 20.69 16.88
N CYS A 210 -16.51 21.02 17.19
CA CYS A 210 -17.34 21.92 16.38
C CYS A 210 -17.01 23.40 16.64
N ASP A 211 -17.56 24.29 15.81
CA ASP A 211 -17.30 25.73 15.83
C ASP A 211 -17.77 26.40 17.13
N GLY A 212 -18.92 25.95 17.66
CA GLY A 212 -19.47 26.33 18.95
C GLY A 212 -18.52 26.09 20.14
N VAL A 213 -17.45 25.31 19.98
CA VAL A 213 -16.35 25.19 20.95
C VAL A 213 -15.13 26.02 20.52
N HIS A 214 -14.63 25.84 19.30
CA HIS A 214 -13.31 26.36 18.92
C HIS A 214 -13.30 27.81 18.40
N GLU A 215 -14.46 28.44 18.17
CA GLU A 215 -14.54 29.90 17.97
C GLU A 215 -14.59 30.67 19.30
N TYR A 216 -15.07 30.01 20.38
CA TYR A 216 -15.26 30.62 21.70
C TYR A 216 -14.13 30.34 22.69
N LEU A 217 -13.29 29.33 22.43
CA LEU A 217 -12.10 29.02 23.23
C LEU A 217 -10.80 29.34 22.47
N SER A 218 -9.91 30.09 23.10
CA SER A 218 -8.57 30.31 22.54
C SER A 218 -7.69 29.05 22.66
N ALA A 219 -6.78 28.86 21.72
CA ALA A 219 -5.82 27.74 21.74
C ALA A 219 -5.01 27.69 23.05
N GLN A 220 -4.69 28.85 23.64
CA GLN A 220 -4.01 28.96 24.94
C GLN A 220 -4.87 28.44 26.09
N LEU A 221 -6.19 28.69 26.06
CA LEU A 221 -7.12 28.18 27.09
C LEU A 221 -7.29 26.67 26.97
N ILE A 222 -7.44 26.13 25.76
CA ILE A 222 -7.51 24.68 25.51
C ILE A 222 -6.22 24.00 26.00
N LYS A 223 -5.04 24.51 25.59
CA LYS A 223 -3.72 24.07 26.07
C LYS A 223 -3.64 24.05 27.60
N LYS A 224 -4.10 25.10 28.28
CA LYS A 224 -4.12 25.21 29.75
C LYS A 224 -5.00 24.16 30.43
N GLN A 225 -6.11 23.73 29.82
CA GLN A 225 -6.94 22.66 30.39
C GLN A 225 -6.34 21.28 30.12
N LEU A 226 -5.84 21.02 28.90
CA LEU A 226 -5.22 19.74 28.54
C LEU A 226 -3.95 19.43 29.35
N SER A 227 -3.17 20.45 29.72
CA SER A 227 -1.97 20.28 30.56
C SER A 227 -2.27 19.87 32.01
N GLN A 228 -3.53 19.90 32.45
CA GLN A 228 -3.96 19.40 33.76
C GLN A 228 -4.27 17.89 33.75
N LEU A 229 -4.32 17.25 32.57
CA LEU A 229 -4.50 15.80 32.48
C LEU A 229 -3.26 15.07 33.02
N THR A 230 -3.49 13.99 33.75
CA THR A 230 -2.44 13.06 34.18
C THR A 230 -1.72 12.47 32.96
N GLN A 231 -0.44 12.07 33.11
CA GLN A 231 0.37 11.50 32.03
C GLN A 231 -0.22 10.25 31.35
N SER A 232 -1.21 9.57 31.96
CA SER A 232 -1.99 8.49 31.37
C SER A 232 -3.47 8.62 31.79
N PRO A 233 -4.27 9.49 31.13
CA PRO A 233 -5.66 9.73 31.50
C PRO A 233 -6.54 8.55 31.12
N SER A 234 -7.55 8.27 31.95
CA SER A 234 -8.59 7.28 31.64
C SER A 234 -9.64 7.87 30.70
N THR A 235 -10.42 7.00 30.04
CA THR A 235 -11.62 7.38 29.26
C THR A 235 -12.54 8.33 30.03
N LEU A 236 -12.78 8.07 31.32
CA LEU A 236 -13.61 8.94 32.16
C LEU A 236 -13.00 10.33 32.37
N ALA A 237 -11.67 10.42 32.56
CA ALA A 237 -10.98 11.70 32.69
C ALA A 237 -11.00 12.51 31.38
N LEU A 238 -10.90 11.83 30.23
CA LEU A 238 -11.05 12.45 28.91
C LEU A 238 -12.48 12.94 28.66
N GLU A 239 -13.49 12.18 29.05
CA GLU A 239 -14.91 12.58 28.96
C GLU A 239 -15.20 13.80 29.85
N GLN A 240 -14.70 13.81 31.09
CA GLN A 240 -14.78 14.96 31.99
C GLN A 240 -14.08 16.20 31.44
N MET A 241 -12.92 16.04 30.80
CA MET A 241 -12.19 17.14 30.17
C MET A 241 -12.90 17.66 28.91
N ALA A 242 -13.43 16.78 28.07
CA ALA A 242 -14.25 17.16 26.91
C ALA A 242 -15.48 17.96 27.35
N LYS A 243 -16.16 17.49 28.41
CA LYS A 243 -17.28 18.21 29.02
C LYS A 243 -16.86 19.58 29.56
N LEU A 244 -15.78 19.68 30.33
CA LEU A 244 -15.25 20.96 30.84
C LEU A 244 -14.97 21.96 29.70
N LEU A 245 -14.40 21.51 28.58
CA LEU A 245 -14.18 22.36 27.41
C LEU A 245 -15.51 22.85 26.82
N THR A 246 -16.52 21.99 26.67
CA THR A 246 -17.84 22.45 26.18
C THR A 246 -18.56 23.40 27.14
N GLU A 247 -18.46 23.18 28.46
CA GLU A 247 -19.05 24.07 29.47
C GLU A 247 -18.37 25.46 29.45
N LEU A 248 -17.03 25.49 29.38
CA LEU A 248 -16.27 26.74 29.19
C LEU A 248 -16.65 27.48 27.90
N ALA A 249 -16.98 26.77 26.82
CA ALA A 249 -17.41 27.42 25.58
C ALA A 249 -18.78 28.11 25.73
N ILE A 250 -19.73 27.47 26.42
CA ILE A 250 -21.03 28.06 26.79
C ILE A 250 -20.82 29.29 27.71
N GLU A 251 -19.96 29.18 28.72
CA GLU A 251 -19.62 30.30 29.62
C GLU A 251 -18.98 31.50 28.89
N ASN A 252 -18.17 31.25 27.85
CA ASN A 252 -17.62 32.29 26.97
C ASN A 252 -18.63 32.81 25.92
N GLY A 253 -19.90 32.42 26.01
CA GLY A 253 -21.00 32.99 25.23
C GLY A 253 -21.34 32.25 23.94
N SER A 254 -20.93 30.97 23.81
CA SER A 254 -21.40 30.11 22.73
C SER A 254 -22.92 29.97 22.73
N LYS A 255 -23.52 30.10 21.55
CA LYS A 255 -24.98 29.99 21.34
C LYS A 255 -25.37 28.82 20.46
N ASP A 256 -24.39 28.05 20.00
CA ASP A 256 -24.60 26.91 19.13
C ASP A 256 -24.59 25.58 19.92
N ASN A 257 -24.63 24.47 19.19
CA ASN A 257 -24.29 23.17 19.75
C ASN A 257 -22.81 23.13 20.13
N VAL A 258 -22.47 22.32 21.13
CA VAL A 258 -21.09 22.22 21.63
C VAL A 258 -20.67 20.76 21.78
N SER A 259 -19.65 20.39 21.02
CA SER A 259 -19.13 19.04 20.93
C SER A 259 -17.62 19.01 20.93
N CYS A 260 -17.07 18.13 21.77
CA CYS A 260 -15.65 17.86 21.88
C CYS A 260 -15.41 16.36 22.01
N LEU A 261 -14.48 15.82 21.22
CA LEU A 261 -14.02 14.42 21.31
C LEU A 261 -12.49 14.42 21.44
N LEU A 262 -12.00 13.83 22.53
CA LEU A 262 -10.58 13.67 22.84
C LEU A 262 -10.13 12.25 22.55
N VAL A 263 -8.96 12.13 21.90
CA VAL A 263 -8.32 10.87 21.53
C VAL A 263 -6.90 10.87 22.08
N TYR A 264 -6.69 10.23 23.24
CA TYR A 264 -5.36 10.09 23.85
C TYR A 264 -4.68 8.81 23.39
N ILE A 265 -3.38 8.93 23.07
CA ILE A 265 -2.56 7.82 22.60
C ILE A 265 -1.71 7.28 23.76
N GLY A 266 -2.17 6.19 24.38
CA GLY A 266 -1.42 5.50 25.44
C GLY A 266 -0.20 4.73 24.91
N GLY A 267 -0.22 4.30 23.65
CA GLY A 267 0.90 3.58 23.02
C GLY A 267 0.65 3.26 21.56
N THR A 268 1.73 3.18 20.77
CA THR A 268 1.68 2.84 19.34
C THR A 268 2.43 1.52 19.05
N PRO A 269 1.93 0.67 18.13
CA PRO A 269 2.46 -0.66 17.90
C PRO A 269 3.56 -0.67 16.85
N ASN A 270 4.62 0.12 17.06
CA ASN A 270 5.79 0.22 16.17
C ASN A 270 6.69 -1.03 16.26
N ARG A 271 6.03 -2.17 16.01
CA ARG A 271 6.27 -3.48 16.59
C ARG A 271 5.53 -4.60 15.83
N ALA A 272 4.38 -4.36 15.19
CA ALA A 272 3.56 -5.48 14.68
C ALA A 272 4.23 -6.38 13.61
N LEU A 273 5.15 -5.83 12.81
CA LEU A 273 6.10 -6.58 11.96
C LEU A 273 7.51 -6.57 12.56
N VAL A 274 7.91 -5.48 13.25
CA VAL A 274 9.24 -5.33 13.85
C VAL A 274 9.52 -6.32 15.00
N GLU A 275 8.50 -6.82 15.69
CA GLU A 275 8.59 -7.92 16.67
C GLU A 275 8.76 -9.27 15.95
N ILE A 276 8.01 -9.53 14.87
CA ILE A 276 8.19 -10.73 14.04
C ILE A 276 9.59 -10.71 13.40
N GLU A 277 10.02 -9.57 12.87
CA GLU A 277 11.37 -9.37 12.34
C GLU A 277 12.41 -9.58 13.45
N ARG A 278 12.27 -8.99 14.65
CA ARG A 278 13.19 -9.25 15.78
C ARG A 278 13.20 -10.71 16.24
N GLU A 279 12.05 -11.35 16.34
CA GLU A 279 11.94 -12.75 16.78
C GLU A 279 12.59 -13.69 15.76
N LEU A 280 12.34 -13.47 14.47
CA LEU A 280 12.91 -14.27 13.38
C LEU A 280 14.39 -13.95 13.12
N LEU A 281 14.84 -12.71 13.32
CA LEU A 281 16.27 -12.33 13.32
C LEU A 281 17.04 -12.94 14.51
N ASN A 282 16.36 -13.28 15.61
CA ASN A 282 16.96 -14.04 16.71
C ASN A 282 17.04 -15.55 16.42
N LYS A 283 16.41 -16.07 15.36
CA LYS A 283 16.54 -17.48 14.96
C LYS A 283 17.84 -17.70 14.20
N ALA A 284 18.48 -18.84 14.45
CA ALA A 284 19.73 -19.19 13.80
C ALA A 284 19.51 -19.48 12.31
N ILE A 285 20.42 -19.04 11.45
CA ILE A 285 20.47 -19.52 10.07
C ILE A 285 21.05 -20.95 10.09
N PRO A 286 20.30 -21.99 9.67
CA PRO A 286 20.81 -23.35 9.69
C PRO A 286 22.02 -23.50 8.76
N PRO A 287 22.94 -24.43 9.05
CA PRO A 287 24.07 -24.73 8.16
C PRO A 287 23.57 -25.28 6.82
N ALA A 288 24.43 -25.27 5.80
CA ALA A 288 24.12 -25.87 4.51
C ALA A 288 23.75 -27.36 4.67
N LEU A 289 22.48 -27.67 4.39
CA LEU A 289 21.92 -29.02 4.55
C LEU A 289 22.29 -29.91 3.35
N SER A 290 22.45 -31.21 3.63
CA SER A 290 22.66 -32.28 2.65
C SER A 290 21.46 -33.24 2.62
N ILE A 291 21.40 -34.09 1.60
CA ILE A 291 20.38 -35.14 1.47
C ILE A 291 20.42 -36.05 2.71
N GLY A 292 19.24 -36.38 3.27
CA GLY A 292 19.10 -37.17 4.50
C GLY A 292 19.31 -36.39 5.80
N ASN A 293 19.59 -35.08 5.75
CA ASN A 293 19.48 -34.23 6.94
C ASN A 293 17.99 -33.91 7.22
N SER A 294 17.69 -33.48 8.45
CA SER A 294 16.35 -33.05 8.83
C SER A 294 16.35 -31.74 9.62
N ILE A 295 15.30 -30.94 9.40
CA ILE A 295 15.02 -29.69 10.11
C ILE A 295 13.54 -29.68 10.49
N ASP A 296 13.23 -29.64 11.79
CA ASP A 296 11.85 -29.67 12.32
C ASP A 296 10.93 -30.71 11.65
N ASN A 297 11.42 -31.96 11.59
CA ASN A 297 10.80 -33.12 10.92
C ASN A 297 10.71 -33.08 9.38
N TYR A 298 11.13 -32.00 8.72
CA TYR A 298 11.31 -32.00 7.26
C TYR A 298 12.61 -32.72 6.89
N GLU A 299 12.51 -33.87 6.22
CA GLU A 299 13.65 -34.62 5.69
C GLU A 299 14.06 -34.07 4.32
N ILE A 300 15.35 -33.74 4.15
CA ILE A 300 15.89 -33.18 2.90
C ILE A 300 16.10 -34.29 1.86
N CYS A 301 15.29 -34.29 0.81
CA CYS A 301 15.37 -35.25 -0.29
C CYS A 301 16.33 -34.81 -1.41
N LYS A 302 16.45 -33.50 -1.67
CA LYS A 302 17.29 -32.95 -2.76
C LYS A 302 17.69 -31.50 -2.49
N VAL A 303 18.93 -31.13 -2.82
CA VAL A 303 19.32 -29.71 -2.94
C VAL A 303 18.86 -29.21 -4.31
N ILE A 304 17.91 -28.27 -4.35
CA ILE A 304 17.38 -27.71 -5.60
C ILE A 304 18.32 -26.61 -6.11
N HIS A 305 18.70 -25.70 -5.23
CA HIS A 305 19.56 -24.56 -5.57
C HIS A 305 20.35 -24.10 -4.34
N ALA A 306 21.57 -23.62 -4.55
CA ALA A 306 22.38 -23.00 -3.50
C ALA A 306 23.02 -21.73 -4.06
N SER A 307 22.73 -20.59 -3.44
CA SER A 307 23.20 -19.27 -3.86
C SER A 307 23.79 -18.48 -2.69
N ILE A 308 24.42 -17.36 -3.01
CA ILE A 308 24.92 -16.37 -2.03
C ILE A 308 23.76 -15.82 -1.18
N ARG A 309 22.52 -15.81 -1.69
CA ARG A 309 21.34 -15.29 -0.99
C ARG A 309 20.64 -16.35 -0.15
N SER A 310 20.24 -17.45 -0.78
CA SER A 310 19.45 -18.52 -0.17
C SER A 310 19.82 -19.90 -0.70
N HIS A 311 19.48 -20.91 0.09
CA HIS A 311 19.46 -22.32 -0.30
C HIS A 311 18.01 -22.79 -0.41
N LEU A 312 17.73 -23.61 -1.42
CA LEU A 312 16.43 -24.23 -1.69
C LEU A 312 16.57 -25.75 -1.62
N TYR A 313 15.75 -26.39 -0.81
CA TYR A 313 15.78 -27.84 -0.60
C TYR A 313 14.40 -28.45 -0.85
N LEU A 314 14.33 -29.52 -1.64
CA LEU A 314 13.14 -30.37 -1.68
C LEU A 314 13.12 -31.19 -0.39
N ALA A 315 12.02 -31.14 0.33
CA ALA A 315 11.84 -31.86 1.58
C ALA A 315 10.48 -32.57 1.67
N LYS A 316 10.39 -33.51 2.60
CA LYS A 316 9.12 -34.19 2.97
C LYS A 316 8.88 -34.06 4.46
N HIS A 317 7.64 -33.83 4.84
CA HIS A 317 7.19 -33.82 6.24
C HIS A 317 6.28 -35.02 6.49
N PRO A 318 6.40 -35.75 7.62
CA PRO A 318 5.57 -36.94 7.89
C PRO A 318 4.05 -36.69 7.84
N ASP A 319 3.61 -35.48 8.19
CA ASP A 319 2.20 -35.09 8.21
C ASP A 319 1.69 -34.50 6.88
N GLU A 320 2.55 -34.29 5.87
CA GLU A 320 2.15 -33.77 4.55
C GLU A 320 2.32 -34.84 3.46
N VAL A 321 1.30 -35.00 2.60
CA VAL A 321 1.30 -36.01 1.52
C VAL A 321 2.23 -35.62 0.37
N GLU A 322 2.21 -34.33 0.01
CA GLU A 322 3.02 -33.77 -1.06
C GLU A 322 4.37 -33.26 -0.53
N PRO A 323 5.46 -33.34 -1.32
CA PRO A 323 6.72 -32.73 -0.94
C PRO A 323 6.63 -31.19 -0.98
N CYS A 324 7.51 -30.52 -0.23
CA CYS A 324 7.60 -29.07 -0.16
C CYS A 324 9.01 -28.57 -0.50
N VAL A 325 9.16 -27.27 -0.67
CA VAL A 325 10.48 -26.62 -0.80
C VAL A 325 10.77 -25.81 0.45
N LEU A 326 11.85 -26.14 1.15
CA LEU A 326 12.38 -25.28 2.21
C LEU A 326 13.29 -24.22 1.59
N LYS A 327 12.91 -22.95 1.74
CA LYS A 327 13.76 -21.81 1.41
C LYS A 327 14.41 -21.30 2.70
N VAL A 328 15.72 -21.17 2.66
CA VAL A 328 16.61 -20.93 3.80
C VAL A 328 17.56 -19.79 3.44
N PRO A 329 17.78 -18.77 4.28
CA PRO A 329 18.74 -17.71 3.99
C PRO A 329 20.17 -18.26 4.05
N SER A 330 21.09 -17.68 3.28
CA SER A 330 22.50 -18.07 3.32
C SER A 330 23.20 -17.45 4.52
N GLN A 331 24.13 -18.20 5.14
CA GLN A 331 24.97 -17.67 6.22
C GLN A 331 25.84 -16.49 5.76
N ASN A 332 26.11 -16.37 4.45
CA ASN A 332 26.83 -15.23 3.87
C ASN A 332 26.07 -13.89 3.98
N LEU A 333 24.76 -13.92 4.25
CA LEU A 333 23.93 -12.73 4.46
C LEU A 333 23.31 -12.70 5.86
N ALA A 334 23.93 -13.37 6.85
CA ALA A 334 23.50 -13.32 8.24
C ALA A 334 23.51 -11.90 8.83
N ASP A 335 24.43 -11.05 8.36
CA ASP A 335 24.58 -9.66 8.81
C ASP A 335 23.81 -8.66 7.92
N ASP A 336 23.21 -9.10 6.80
CA ASP A 336 22.43 -8.23 5.90
C ASP A 336 20.98 -8.13 6.39
N SER A 337 20.75 -7.16 7.27
CA SER A 337 19.41 -6.89 7.82
C SER A 337 18.38 -6.54 6.74
N SER A 338 18.76 -5.93 5.61
CA SER A 338 17.82 -5.59 4.54
C SER A 338 17.35 -6.86 3.81
N TYR A 339 18.29 -7.76 3.50
CA TYR A 339 17.99 -9.07 2.94
C TYR A 339 17.11 -9.91 3.86
N LEU A 340 17.46 -10.02 5.15
CA LEU A 340 16.71 -10.83 6.11
C LEU A 340 15.30 -10.28 6.36
N GLN A 341 15.11 -8.96 6.39
CA GLN A 341 13.77 -8.36 6.41
C GLN A 341 12.95 -8.74 5.17
N GLY A 342 13.55 -8.70 3.96
CA GLY A 342 12.89 -9.14 2.74
C GLY A 342 12.45 -10.61 2.79
N PHE A 343 13.34 -11.49 3.27
CA PHE A 343 13.05 -12.91 3.48
C PHE A 343 11.90 -13.16 4.48
N ILE A 344 11.84 -12.37 5.56
CA ILE A 344 10.78 -12.45 6.57
C ILE A 344 9.44 -11.94 6.02
N ARG A 345 9.47 -10.84 5.26
CA ARG A 345 8.30 -10.26 4.58
C ARG A 345 7.72 -11.20 3.54
N GLU A 346 8.56 -11.95 2.81
CA GLU A 346 8.13 -12.97 1.85
C GLU A 346 7.18 -13.99 2.51
N ALA A 347 7.62 -14.61 3.61
CA ALA A 347 6.83 -15.61 4.32
C ALA A 347 5.57 -15.02 4.99
N TRP A 348 5.67 -13.80 5.53
CA TRP A 348 4.52 -13.08 6.10
C TRP A 348 3.46 -12.74 5.05
N LEU A 349 3.89 -12.38 3.84
CA LEU A 349 3.02 -12.04 2.71
C LEU A 349 2.39 -13.29 2.09
N GLY A 350 3.15 -14.39 1.99
CA GLY A 350 2.69 -15.65 1.40
C GLY A 350 1.46 -16.25 2.10
N GLU A 351 1.39 -16.15 3.43
CA GLU A 351 0.22 -16.58 4.21
C GLU A 351 -1.05 -15.75 3.93
N ARG A 352 -0.91 -14.56 3.32
CA ARG A 352 -1.99 -13.62 3.01
C ARG A 352 -2.35 -13.62 1.52
N LEU A 353 -1.48 -14.16 0.66
CA LEU A 353 -1.70 -14.33 -0.77
C LEU A 353 -2.45 -15.64 -1.05
N ASN A 354 -3.75 -15.55 -1.29
CA ASN A 354 -4.55 -16.67 -1.79
C ASN A 354 -4.91 -16.48 -3.28
N ASN A 355 -4.11 -17.09 -4.16
CA ASN A 355 -4.34 -17.11 -5.61
C ASN A 355 -3.78 -18.41 -6.20
N SER A 356 -4.48 -19.02 -7.17
CA SER A 356 -4.02 -20.23 -7.85
C SER A 356 -2.75 -20.05 -8.69
N HIS A 357 -2.39 -18.82 -9.06
CA HIS A 357 -1.21 -18.48 -9.88
C HIS A 357 -0.07 -17.85 -9.06
N VAL A 358 -0.08 -18.02 -7.75
CA VAL A 358 0.99 -17.57 -6.85
C VAL A 358 1.40 -18.76 -6.00
N MET A 359 2.70 -19.04 -5.91
CA MET A 359 3.20 -20.12 -5.06
C MET A 359 2.88 -19.84 -3.60
N LYS A 360 2.24 -20.80 -2.93
CA LYS A 360 1.94 -20.69 -1.49
C LYS A 360 3.23 -20.75 -0.69
N ILE A 361 3.35 -19.86 0.29
CA ILE A 361 4.44 -19.88 1.28
C ILE A 361 3.82 -19.85 2.67
N LYS A 362 4.28 -20.74 3.54
CA LYS A 362 3.96 -20.79 4.98
C LYS A 362 5.23 -20.41 5.76
N ARG A 363 5.11 -19.72 6.90
CA ARG A 363 6.26 -19.57 7.81
C ARG A 363 6.70 -20.94 8.35
N GLY A 364 7.99 -21.07 8.68
CA GLY A 364 8.50 -22.18 9.49
C GLY A 364 7.89 -22.18 10.89
N SER A 365 8.07 -23.27 11.65
CA SER A 365 7.44 -23.39 12.98
C SER A 365 7.84 -22.24 13.92
N ASP A 366 6.88 -21.63 14.62
CA ASP A 366 7.14 -20.61 15.64
C ASP A 366 8.14 -21.13 16.69
N LYS A 367 8.01 -22.41 17.07
CA LYS A 367 8.89 -23.11 18.02
C LYS A 367 10.27 -23.47 17.45
N SER A 368 10.50 -23.29 16.16
CA SER A 368 11.81 -23.55 15.55
C SER A 368 12.85 -22.57 16.05
N ARG A 369 14.06 -23.08 16.31
CA ARG A 369 15.27 -22.26 16.50
C ARG A 369 15.88 -21.76 15.19
N PHE A 370 15.38 -22.20 14.03
CA PHE A 370 15.97 -21.93 12.73
C PHE A 370 15.11 -20.98 11.89
N LEU A 371 15.76 -20.11 11.12
CA LEU A 371 15.09 -19.23 10.17
C LEU A 371 14.94 -19.93 8.81
N TYR A 372 13.69 -20.26 8.44
CA TYR A 372 13.32 -20.79 7.14
C TYR A 372 11.83 -20.53 6.88
N HIS A 373 11.39 -20.74 5.63
CA HIS A 373 9.97 -20.82 5.29
C HIS A 373 9.69 -21.96 4.30
N VAL A 374 8.43 -22.42 4.26
CA VAL A 374 8.00 -23.60 3.52
C VAL A 374 7.19 -23.16 2.31
N CYS A 375 7.71 -23.43 1.12
CA CYS A 375 7.06 -23.15 -0.16
C CYS A 375 6.39 -24.41 -0.71
N GLU A 376 5.29 -24.21 -1.45
CA GLU A 376 4.68 -25.22 -2.33
C GLU A 376 5.69 -25.72 -3.38
N TYR A 377 5.82 -27.03 -3.54
CA TYR A 377 6.65 -27.59 -4.61
C TYR A 377 5.89 -27.54 -5.94
N ILE A 378 6.49 -26.89 -6.95
CA ILE A 378 5.95 -26.81 -8.29
C ILE A 378 6.80 -27.70 -9.19
N GLU A 379 6.23 -28.81 -9.67
CA GLU A 379 6.87 -29.67 -10.66
C GLU A 379 6.73 -29.04 -12.06
N GLY A 380 7.82 -28.46 -12.55
CA GLY A 380 7.82 -27.68 -13.78
C GLY A 380 9.17 -27.04 -14.09
N GLN A 381 9.14 -26.00 -14.91
CA GLN A 381 10.30 -25.23 -15.35
C GLN A 381 10.10 -23.73 -15.15
N THR A 382 11.17 -22.94 -15.13
CA THR A 382 11.06 -21.47 -15.15
C THR A 382 10.61 -20.98 -16.53
N LEU A 383 10.02 -19.79 -16.60
CA LEU A 383 9.69 -19.14 -17.86
C LEU A 383 10.96 -18.87 -18.69
N GLY A 384 12.10 -18.59 -18.04
CA GLY A 384 13.40 -18.48 -18.71
C GLY A 384 13.81 -19.75 -19.47
N GLN A 385 13.68 -20.93 -18.82
CA GLN A 385 13.93 -22.21 -19.49
C GLN A 385 12.90 -22.48 -20.61
N TRP A 386 11.61 -22.19 -20.36
CA TRP A 386 10.57 -22.33 -21.37
C TRP A 386 10.85 -21.46 -22.61
N MET A 387 11.36 -20.24 -22.44
CA MET A 387 11.75 -19.34 -23.53
C MET A 387 12.96 -19.86 -24.32
N PHE A 388 13.93 -20.48 -23.65
CA PHE A 388 15.06 -21.16 -24.30
C PHE A 388 14.59 -22.33 -25.17
N ASP A 389 13.67 -23.16 -24.66
CA ASP A 389 13.10 -24.30 -25.37
C ASP A 389 12.08 -23.90 -26.46
N ASN A 390 11.52 -22.69 -26.37
CA ASN A 390 10.52 -22.15 -27.30
C ASN A 390 10.96 -20.78 -27.87
N PRO A 391 12.05 -20.69 -28.66
CA PRO A 391 12.64 -19.42 -29.08
C PRO A 391 11.80 -18.59 -30.08
N LYS A 392 10.72 -19.16 -30.62
CA LYS A 392 9.77 -18.47 -31.52
C LYS A 392 8.33 -18.94 -31.24
N PRO A 393 7.76 -18.62 -30.06
CA PRO A 393 6.47 -19.18 -29.66
C PRO A 393 5.32 -18.57 -30.46
N ASN A 394 4.19 -19.27 -30.53
CA ASN A 394 2.95 -18.71 -31.05
C ASN A 394 2.47 -17.58 -30.11
N LEU A 395 1.99 -16.48 -30.68
CA LEU A 395 1.36 -15.38 -29.94
C LEU A 395 0.22 -15.86 -29.02
N ALA A 396 -0.49 -16.94 -29.37
CA ALA A 396 -1.47 -17.57 -28.48
C ALA A 396 -0.84 -18.08 -27.17
N GLN A 397 0.26 -18.85 -27.24
CA GLN A 397 0.96 -19.37 -26.06
C GLN A 397 1.44 -18.24 -25.16
N VAL A 398 2.00 -17.17 -25.75
CA VAL A 398 2.43 -15.98 -24.99
C VAL A 398 1.23 -15.31 -24.30
N ARG A 399 0.11 -15.12 -25.01
CA ARG A 399 -1.12 -14.54 -24.41
C ARG A 399 -1.62 -15.36 -23.23
N ASP A 400 -1.64 -16.68 -23.33
CA ASP A 400 -2.15 -17.57 -22.28
C ASP A 400 -1.24 -17.55 -21.04
N ILE A 401 0.08 -17.43 -21.21
CA ILE A 401 1.04 -17.26 -20.11
C ILE A 401 0.88 -15.87 -19.45
N ILE A 402 0.88 -14.79 -20.25
CA ILE A 402 0.76 -13.41 -19.75
C ILE A 402 -0.59 -13.19 -19.05
N GLU A 403 -1.67 -13.82 -19.52
CA GLU A 403 -2.97 -13.77 -18.85
C GLU A 403 -2.94 -14.36 -17.44
N GLN A 404 -2.24 -15.48 -17.24
CA GLN A 404 -2.07 -16.10 -15.92
C GLN A 404 -1.18 -15.26 -15.00
N ILE A 405 -0.09 -14.68 -15.52
CA ILE A 405 0.75 -13.73 -14.77
C ILE A 405 -0.07 -12.49 -14.35
N ILE A 406 -0.94 -11.99 -15.23
CA ILE A 406 -1.86 -10.89 -14.89
C ILE A 406 -2.86 -11.30 -13.80
N ILE A 407 -3.31 -12.55 -13.74
CA ILE A 407 -4.15 -13.03 -12.64
C ILE A 407 -3.37 -13.00 -11.31
N ALA A 408 -2.10 -13.40 -11.32
CA ALA A 408 -1.19 -13.32 -10.17
C ALA A 408 -0.93 -11.86 -9.73
N LEU A 409 -0.45 -11.00 -10.63
CA LEU A 409 -0.16 -9.59 -10.33
C LEU A 409 -1.41 -8.82 -9.87
N ARG A 410 -2.60 -9.16 -10.38
CA ARG A 410 -3.85 -8.59 -9.88
C ARG A 410 -4.20 -9.02 -8.44
N SER A 411 -3.69 -10.14 -7.90
CA SER A 411 -3.79 -10.37 -6.45
C SER A 411 -2.87 -9.44 -5.67
N PHE A 412 -1.62 -9.27 -6.08
CA PHE A 412 -0.69 -8.32 -5.46
C PHE A 412 -1.27 -6.90 -5.46
N GLN A 413 -1.77 -6.42 -6.60
CA GLN A 413 -2.44 -5.12 -6.74
C GLN A 413 -3.69 -4.97 -5.84
N ARG A 414 -4.50 -6.03 -5.64
CA ARG A 414 -5.66 -6.01 -4.72
C ARG A 414 -5.24 -5.90 -3.24
N LEU A 415 -4.03 -6.32 -2.92
CA LEU A 415 -3.43 -6.23 -1.59
C LEU A 415 -2.54 -4.98 -1.40
N GLU A 416 -2.46 -4.12 -2.41
CA GLU A 416 -1.55 -2.95 -2.46
C GLU A 416 -0.09 -3.34 -2.23
N VAL A 417 0.27 -4.46 -2.86
CA VAL A 417 1.63 -5.01 -2.93
C VAL A 417 2.16 -4.88 -4.35
N ILE A 418 3.45 -4.55 -4.47
CA ILE A 418 4.19 -4.41 -5.73
C ILE A 418 5.32 -5.44 -5.69
N HIS A 419 5.51 -6.20 -6.77
CA HIS A 419 6.45 -7.34 -6.81
C HIS A 419 7.92 -6.90 -6.91
N ARG A 420 8.20 -5.91 -7.77
CA ARG A 420 9.49 -5.23 -7.97
C ARG A 420 10.64 -6.03 -8.59
N ASP A 421 10.69 -7.35 -8.45
CA ASP A 421 11.64 -8.23 -9.16
C ASP A 421 10.91 -9.22 -10.09
N LEU A 422 10.02 -8.73 -10.94
CA LEU A 422 9.34 -9.57 -11.94
C LEU A 422 10.30 -9.85 -13.11
N LYS A 423 10.61 -11.13 -13.35
CA LYS A 423 11.52 -11.62 -14.40
C LYS A 423 11.21 -13.08 -14.77
N PRO A 424 11.72 -13.63 -15.89
CA PRO A 424 11.45 -15.01 -16.30
C PRO A 424 11.88 -16.10 -15.31
N ASP A 425 12.92 -15.86 -14.50
CA ASP A 425 13.33 -16.81 -13.44
C ASP A 425 12.35 -16.87 -12.27
N ASN A 426 11.62 -15.78 -12.01
CA ASN A 426 10.65 -15.67 -10.91
C ASN A 426 9.23 -16.11 -11.34
N ILE A 427 9.11 -16.79 -12.48
CA ILE A 427 7.86 -17.33 -13.01
C ILE A 427 8.08 -18.80 -13.35
N MET A 428 7.24 -19.70 -12.84
CA MET A 428 7.25 -21.12 -13.17
C MET A 428 6.05 -21.52 -14.01
N ILE A 429 6.23 -22.53 -14.84
CA ILE A 429 5.20 -23.21 -15.62
C ILE A 429 5.23 -24.69 -15.26
N ASP A 430 4.12 -25.23 -14.76
CA ASP A 430 4.01 -26.65 -14.43
C ASP A 430 3.82 -27.55 -15.68
N ALA A 431 3.84 -28.86 -15.47
CA ALA A 431 3.62 -29.85 -16.53
C ALA A 431 2.27 -29.73 -17.27
N TYR A 432 1.30 -28.99 -16.71
CA TYR A 432 -0.04 -28.76 -17.28
C TYR A 432 -0.17 -27.39 -17.97
N GLY A 433 0.92 -26.60 -18.04
CA GLY A 433 0.91 -25.27 -18.63
C GLY A 433 0.35 -24.17 -17.71
N LYS A 434 0.16 -24.47 -16.43
CA LYS A 434 -0.30 -23.50 -15.44
C LYS A 434 0.89 -22.68 -14.93
N VAL A 435 0.72 -21.37 -14.93
CA VAL A 435 1.76 -20.41 -14.54
C VAL A 435 1.62 -20.02 -13.07
N PHE A 436 2.76 -19.94 -12.39
CA PHE A 436 2.89 -19.54 -10.99
C PHE A 436 3.95 -18.42 -10.88
N LEU A 437 3.61 -17.34 -10.18
CA LEU A 437 4.56 -16.35 -9.73
C LEU A 437 5.27 -16.87 -8.47
N ILE A 438 6.61 -16.86 -8.49
CA ILE A 438 7.48 -17.34 -7.40
C ILE A 438 8.45 -16.22 -6.97
N ASP A 439 8.97 -16.32 -5.74
CA ASP A 439 9.91 -15.36 -5.11
C ASP A 439 9.47 -13.89 -5.12
N TYR A 440 8.83 -13.49 -4.02
CA TYR A 440 8.40 -12.12 -3.75
C TYR A 440 9.13 -11.50 -2.55
N GLY A 441 10.39 -11.90 -2.31
CA GLY A 441 11.22 -11.35 -1.23
C GLY A 441 11.61 -9.87 -1.38
N THR A 442 11.41 -9.28 -2.56
CA THR A 442 11.59 -7.84 -2.83
C THR A 442 10.29 -7.02 -2.75
N ALA A 443 9.17 -7.66 -2.42
CA ALA A 443 7.86 -7.03 -2.56
C ALA A 443 7.67 -5.84 -1.60
N LEU A 444 7.16 -4.72 -2.14
CA LEU A 444 6.81 -3.54 -1.37
C LEU A 444 5.32 -3.56 -1.03
N ILE A 445 5.00 -3.41 0.26
CA ILE A 445 3.63 -3.40 0.79
C ILE A 445 3.30 -1.96 1.18
N ALA A 446 2.29 -1.35 0.53
CA ALA A 446 1.97 0.07 0.71
C ALA A 446 1.73 0.45 2.19
N SER A 447 0.98 -0.38 2.93
CA SER A 447 0.67 -0.14 4.35
C SER A 447 1.86 -0.26 5.31
N LEU A 448 2.99 -0.83 4.87
CA LEU A 448 4.24 -0.82 5.63
C LEU A 448 5.11 0.38 5.24
N ALA A 449 5.08 0.79 3.97
CA ALA A 449 5.71 2.03 3.52
C ALA A 449 5.10 3.27 4.21
N GLU A 450 3.77 3.27 4.47
CA GLU A 450 3.08 4.31 5.25
C GLU A 450 3.55 4.43 6.72
N ASN A 451 4.18 3.40 7.31
CA ASN A 451 4.62 3.41 8.70
C ASN A 451 6.07 3.92 8.90
N ASN A 452 6.85 4.13 7.83
CA ASN A 452 8.32 4.29 7.88
C ASN A 452 9.08 3.10 8.54
N ASP A 453 8.43 1.94 8.71
CA ASP A 453 9.07 0.71 9.23
C ASP A 453 9.97 0.02 8.17
N VAL A 454 9.92 0.47 6.91
CA VAL A 454 10.78 -0.01 5.82
C VAL A 454 12.11 0.74 5.87
N VAL A 455 13.22 0.00 5.99
CA VAL A 455 14.59 0.54 5.87
C VAL A 455 14.70 1.36 4.59
N THR A 456 15.12 2.62 4.71
CA THR A 456 15.30 3.53 3.58
C THR A 456 16.23 2.90 2.54
N GLU A 457 15.69 2.58 1.38
CA GLU A 457 16.48 1.94 0.34
C GLU A 457 17.52 2.91 -0.22
N THR A 458 18.76 2.43 -0.37
CA THR A 458 19.87 3.19 -0.95
C THR A 458 20.20 2.75 -2.38
N VAL A 459 19.59 1.65 -2.84
CA VAL A 459 19.80 1.00 -4.13
C VAL A 459 18.46 0.45 -4.62
N PRO A 460 18.09 0.61 -5.90
CA PRO A 460 16.85 0.09 -6.43
C PRO A 460 16.83 -1.45 -6.40
N GLN A 461 15.75 -2.03 -5.85
CA GLN A 461 15.50 -3.47 -5.87
C GLN A 461 14.92 -3.90 -7.23
N GLY A 462 15.43 -5.02 -7.77
CA GLY A 462 14.96 -5.62 -9.02
C GLY A 462 16.10 -6.03 -9.96
N THR A 463 15.78 -6.81 -10.99
CA THR A 463 16.74 -7.26 -11.99
C THR A 463 16.86 -6.24 -13.13
N LEU A 464 18.10 -5.81 -13.40
CA LEU A 464 18.42 -4.59 -14.16
C LEU A 464 17.80 -4.48 -15.57
N ASN A 465 17.56 -5.60 -16.26
CA ASN A 465 16.97 -5.57 -17.60
C ASN A 465 15.43 -5.46 -17.60
N TYR A 466 14.78 -5.68 -16.45
CA TYR A 466 13.30 -5.72 -16.30
C TYR A 466 12.76 -4.58 -15.42
N ILE A 467 13.57 -4.08 -14.49
CA ILE A 467 13.21 -3.00 -13.59
C ILE A 467 12.80 -1.72 -14.35
N ALA A 468 11.76 -1.05 -13.84
CA ALA A 468 11.22 0.13 -14.49
C ALA A 468 12.10 1.38 -14.31
N PRO A 469 12.14 2.32 -15.29
CA PRO A 469 13.03 3.46 -15.26
C PRO A 469 12.78 4.39 -14.08
N GLU A 470 11.52 4.61 -13.70
CA GLU A 470 11.16 5.42 -12.53
C GLU A 470 11.73 4.83 -11.23
N THR A 471 11.78 3.51 -11.09
CA THR A 471 12.36 2.83 -9.92
C THR A 471 13.88 2.95 -9.88
N LEU A 472 14.55 2.86 -11.03
CA LEU A 472 16.00 3.12 -11.12
C LEU A 472 16.36 4.58 -10.78
N LEU A 473 15.51 5.54 -11.17
CA LEU A 473 15.80 6.97 -11.10
C LEU A 473 15.32 7.65 -9.82
N THR A 474 14.30 7.10 -9.14
CA THR A 474 13.67 7.72 -7.95
C THR A 474 13.53 6.81 -6.75
N LEU A 475 13.87 5.51 -6.88
CA LEU A 475 13.55 4.45 -5.92
C LEU A 475 12.05 4.21 -5.68
N HIS A 476 11.17 4.96 -6.35
CA HIS A 476 9.73 4.73 -6.32
C HIS A 476 9.35 3.55 -7.22
N ALA A 477 8.54 2.64 -6.70
CA ALA A 477 7.92 1.58 -7.45
C ALA A 477 6.42 1.56 -7.17
N ASP A 478 5.64 1.27 -8.18
CA ASP A 478 4.21 1.04 -8.06
C ASP A 478 3.75 -0.06 -9.03
N HIS A 479 2.44 -0.27 -9.14
CA HIS A 479 1.85 -1.24 -10.06
C HIS A 479 2.19 -0.99 -11.56
N GLN A 480 2.54 0.24 -11.95
CA GLN A 480 2.99 0.55 -13.31
C GLN A 480 4.43 0.08 -13.54
N SER A 481 5.24 0.00 -12.48
CA SER A 481 6.59 -0.57 -12.52
C SER A 481 6.57 -2.09 -12.75
N ASP A 482 5.66 -2.82 -12.08
CA ASP A 482 5.41 -4.24 -12.37
C ASP A 482 4.85 -4.45 -13.79
N LEU A 483 4.01 -3.53 -14.28
CA LEU A 483 3.46 -3.57 -15.64
C LEU A 483 4.52 -3.34 -16.71
N PHE A 484 5.51 -2.47 -16.47
CA PHE A 484 6.68 -2.31 -17.34
C PHE A 484 7.48 -3.60 -17.41
N SER A 485 7.80 -4.20 -16.25
CA SER A 485 8.52 -5.48 -16.18
C SER A 485 7.78 -6.58 -16.96
N LEU A 486 6.45 -6.65 -16.85
CA LEU A 486 5.63 -7.58 -17.62
C LEU A 486 5.65 -7.28 -19.13
N GLY A 487 5.68 -6.00 -19.52
CA GLY A 487 5.87 -5.59 -20.91
C GLY A 487 7.20 -6.03 -21.50
N VAL A 488 8.29 -5.90 -20.73
CA VAL A 488 9.63 -6.39 -21.10
C VAL A 488 9.62 -7.92 -21.27
N ILE A 489 9.05 -8.66 -20.31
CA ILE A 489 8.93 -10.13 -20.40
C ILE A 489 8.09 -10.54 -21.61
N THR A 490 6.97 -9.84 -21.89
CA THR A 490 6.13 -10.14 -23.06
C THR A 490 6.88 -9.94 -24.37
N TYR A 491 7.69 -8.87 -24.46
CA TYR A 491 8.55 -8.61 -25.61
C TYR A 491 9.60 -9.73 -25.78
N GLU A 492 10.32 -10.04 -24.72
CA GLU A 492 11.41 -11.03 -24.73
C GLU A 492 10.89 -12.44 -25.05
N MET A 493 9.75 -12.85 -24.47
CA MET A 493 9.07 -14.10 -24.82
C MET A 493 8.75 -14.21 -26.31
N LEU A 494 8.49 -13.10 -27.00
CA LEU A 494 8.08 -13.12 -28.40
C LEU A 494 9.25 -13.20 -29.38
N CYS A 495 10.46 -12.76 -29.02
CA CYS A 495 11.60 -12.65 -29.94
C CYS A 495 12.98 -13.06 -29.40
N GLY A 496 13.13 -13.34 -28.09
CA GLY A 496 14.40 -13.67 -27.43
C GLY A 496 15.35 -12.47 -27.23
N GLU A 497 14.86 -11.25 -27.41
CA GLU A 497 15.64 -9.99 -27.34
C GLU A 497 14.99 -9.02 -26.34
N LEU A 498 15.75 -8.06 -25.83
CA LEU A 498 15.22 -7.02 -24.93
C LEU A 498 14.74 -5.77 -25.70
N PRO A 499 13.66 -5.09 -25.24
CA PRO A 499 13.13 -3.88 -25.88
C PRO A 499 14.08 -2.68 -25.79
N PHE A 500 15.02 -2.71 -24.84
CA PHE A 500 16.07 -1.71 -24.67
C PHE A 500 17.44 -2.37 -24.79
N LYS A 501 18.51 -1.57 -24.91
CA LYS A 501 19.87 -2.10 -24.78
C LYS A 501 20.07 -2.64 -23.35
N PRO A 502 20.72 -3.80 -23.16
CA PRO A 502 21.07 -4.28 -21.83
C PRO A 502 21.90 -3.20 -21.09
N MET A 503 21.46 -2.80 -19.90
CA MET A 503 22.17 -1.84 -19.08
C MET A 503 23.26 -2.56 -18.28
N GLN A 504 24.42 -1.94 -18.08
CA GLN A 504 25.44 -2.45 -17.17
C GLN A 504 25.31 -1.75 -15.81
N ARG A 505 25.68 -2.44 -14.73
CA ARG A 505 25.64 -1.82 -13.38
C ARG A 505 26.47 -0.54 -13.26
N ALA A 506 27.52 -0.41 -14.08
CA ALA A 506 28.36 0.79 -14.13
C ALA A 506 27.66 2.01 -14.77
N ASP A 507 26.58 1.80 -15.55
CA ASP A 507 25.82 2.89 -16.19
C ASP A 507 24.86 3.58 -15.21
N ILE A 508 24.63 3.00 -14.02
CA ILE A 508 23.63 3.42 -13.03
C ILE A 508 24.25 4.39 -12.01
N ASN A 509 24.26 5.68 -12.32
CA ASN A 509 24.68 6.72 -11.36
C ASN A 509 23.59 7.06 -10.33
N CYS A 510 23.29 6.13 -9.42
CA CYS A 510 22.32 6.36 -8.32
C CYS A 510 22.74 7.48 -7.34
N HIS A 511 24.05 7.73 -7.18
CA HIS A 511 24.58 8.65 -6.18
C HIS A 511 24.31 10.15 -6.44
N ASN A 512 23.99 10.55 -7.68
CA ASN A 512 23.81 11.97 -8.02
C ASN A 512 22.39 12.51 -7.78
N TYR A 513 21.42 11.64 -7.44
CA TYR A 513 20.01 12.03 -7.29
C TYR A 513 19.52 12.15 -5.85
N THR A 514 20.32 11.72 -4.86
CA THR A 514 19.92 11.67 -3.43
C THR A 514 20.52 12.81 -2.58
N ILE A 515 20.82 13.97 -3.15
CA ILE A 515 21.03 15.21 -2.37
C ILE A 515 20.34 16.39 -3.06
N ASN A 516 19.07 16.61 -2.74
CA ASN A 516 18.45 17.93 -2.46
C ASN A 516 16.94 17.77 -2.21
N ASN A 517 16.46 18.22 -1.04
CA ASN A 517 15.07 18.09 -0.59
C ASN A 517 14.08 19.04 -1.30
N LYS A 518 13.97 18.96 -2.62
CA LYS A 518 12.89 19.54 -3.44
C LYS A 518 12.60 18.58 -4.58
N GLN A 519 11.32 18.39 -4.92
CA GLN A 519 10.84 17.52 -5.99
C GLN A 519 11.58 17.78 -7.33
N THR A 520 12.67 17.06 -7.57
CA THR A 520 13.41 17.09 -8.82
C THR A 520 12.68 16.21 -9.81
N ARG A 521 12.10 16.84 -10.84
CA ARG A 521 11.52 16.14 -11.97
C ARG A 521 12.62 15.29 -12.60
N VAL A 522 12.34 14.02 -12.84
CA VAL A 522 13.23 13.14 -13.61
C VAL A 522 13.19 13.58 -15.06
N GLU A 523 14.08 14.50 -15.43
CA GLU A 523 14.03 15.17 -16.73
C GLU A 523 14.70 14.39 -17.88
N ASN A 524 15.14 13.15 -17.67
CA ASN A 524 15.82 12.42 -18.75
C ASN A 524 15.64 10.89 -18.79
N TYR A 525 14.56 10.45 -19.46
CA TYR A 525 14.36 9.06 -19.88
C TYR A 525 15.08 8.69 -21.19
N SER A 526 15.97 9.54 -21.75
CA SER A 526 16.53 9.34 -23.10
C SER A 526 17.36 8.05 -23.31
N GLN A 527 17.78 7.39 -22.23
CA GLN A 527 18.50 6.11 -22.31
C GLN A 527 17.59 4.95 -22.77
N TRP A 528 16.28 5.02 -22.52
CA TRP A 528 15.31 3.98 -22.86
C TRP A 528 14.76 4.15 -24.29
N GLN A 529 15.63 3.94 -25.27
CA GLN A 529 15.28 3.91 -26.70
C GLN A 529 14.68 2.56 -27.09
N TYR A 530 13.36 2.52 -27.32
CA TYR A 530 12.64 1.30 -27.68
C TYR A 530 13.07 0.73 -29.04
N ARG A 531 13.43 -0.55 -29.06
CA ARG A 531 13.74 -1.34 -30.27
C ARG A 531 12.44 -1.98 -30.76
N SER A 532 11.97 -1.65 -31.96
CA SER A 532 10.78 -2.29 -32.56
C SER A 532 10.95 -3.81 -32.63
N ILE A 533 9.98 -4.57 -32.11
CA ILE A 533 10.05 -6.04 -32.10
C ILE A 533 10.13 -6.63 -33.52
N ARG A 534 9.62 -5.89 -34.51
CA ARG A 534 9.62 -6.28 -35.92
C ARG A 534 11.03 -6.28 -36.54
N GLN A 535 12.03 -5.72 -35.86
CA GLN A 535 13.44 -5.87 -36.22
C GLN A 535 13.94 -7.30 -36.01
N PHE A 536 13.39 -8.01 -35.02
CA PHE A 536 13.79 -9.38 -34.63
C PHE A 536 12.77 -10.42 -35.10
N ARG A 537 11.49 -10.04 -35.17
CA ARG A 537 10.38 -10.91 -35.55
C ARG A 537 9.37 -10.20 -36.45
N SER A 538 9.68 -10.17 -37.75
CA SER A 538 8.95 -9.40 -38.77
C SER A 538 7.57 -9.95 -39.15
N ASP A 539 7.27 -11.20 -38.81
CA ASP A 539 5.95 -11.84 -38.93
C ASP A 539 4.90 -11.27 -37.97
N LEU A 540 5.32 -10.61 -36.89
CA LEU A 540 4.37 -10.04 -35.93
C LEU A 540 3.65 -8.81 -36.50
N PRO A 541 2.33 -8.67 -36.24
CA PRO A 541 1.56 -7.51 -36.67
C PRO A 541 2.11 -6.20 -36.09
N PHE A 542 2.07 -5.13 -36.88
CA PHE A 542 2.51 -3.79 -36.45
C PHE A 542 1.81 -3.29 -35.18
N TRP A 543 0.50 -3.54 -35.03
CA TRP A 543 -0.23 -3.11 -33.84
C TRP A 543 0.32 -3.74 -32.56
N LEU A 544 0.90 -4.95 -32.61
CA LEU A 544 1.47 -5.62 -31.44
C LEU A 544 2.75 -4.93 -30.98
N ASP A 545 3.59 -4.48 -31.92
CA ASP A 545 4.78 -3.68 -31.62
C ASP A 545 4.41 -2.36 -30.92
N MET A 546 3.27 -1.76 -31.29
CA MET A 546 2.78 -0.54 -30.64
C MET A 546 2.25 -0.81 -29.23
N VAL A 547 1.57 -1.94 -29.01
CA VAL A 547 1.13 -2.36 -27.65
C VAL A 547 2.33 -2.61 -26.74
N LEU A 548 3.37 -3.29 -27.24
CA LEU A 548 4.61 -3.52 -26.49
C LEU A 548 5.35 -2.22 -26.19
N SER A 549 5.56 -1.37 -27.21
CA SER A 549 6.13 -0.03 -27.05
C SER A 549 5.40 0.81 -26.00
N LYS A 550 4.05 0.74 -25.96
CA LYS A 550 3.22 1.43 -24.97
C LYS A 550 3.32 0.81 -23.57
N ALA A 551 3.38 -0.52 -23.47
CA ALA A 551 3.56 -1.23 -22.21
C ALA A 551 4.94 -0.93 -21.57
N THR A 552 5.97 -0.73 -22.39
CA THR A 552 7.33 -0.42 -21.96
C THR A 552 7.68 1.07 -22.03
N GLN A 553 6.71 2.00 -22.03
CA GLN A 553 7.04 3.43 -22.02
C GLN A 553 7.84 3.81 -20.77
N ALA A 554 8.92 4.58 -20.96
CA ALA A 554 9.81 4.94 -19.88
C ALA A 554 9.18 5.94 -18.89
N ASP A 555 8.41 6.92 -19.39
CA ASP A 555 7.54 7.74 -18.55
C ASP A 555 6.26 6.94 -18.19
N PRO A 556 5.99 6.67 -16.90
CA PRO A 556 4.77 5.97 -16.47
C PRO A 556 3.47 6.63 -16.96
N LYS A 557 3.47 7.96 -17.16
CA LYS A 557 2.29 8.70 -17.66
C LYS A 557 1.92 8.38 -19.10
N LEU A 558 2.87 7.90 -19.90
CA LEU A 558 2.67 7.48 -21.28
C LEU A 558 2.42 5.96 -21.40
N ARG A 559 2.66 5.23 -20.31
CA ARG A 559 2.48 3.78 -20.20
C ARG A 559 0.99 3.40 -20.19
N LEU A 560 0.70 2.13 -20.47
CA LEU A 560 -0.59 1.54 -20.12
C LEU A 560 -0.85 1.73 -18.60
N GLN A 561 -2.10 1.98 -18.22
CA GLN A 561 -2.46 2.35 -16.84
C GLN A 561 -3.01 1.16 -16.03
N ALA A 562 -3.33 0.03 -16.69
CA ALA A 562 -3.80 -1.18 -16.00
C ALA A 562 -3.42 -2.47 -16.72
N PHE A 563 -3.19 -3.55 -15.96
CA PHE A 563 -2.97 -4.90 -16.50
C PHE A 563 -4.12 -5.40 -17.40
N SER A 564 -5.35 -4.92 -17.17
CA SER A 564 -6.51 -5.23 -18.02
C SER A 564 -6.42 -4.61 -19.41
N GLU A 565 -5.77 -3.46 -19.56
CA GLU A 565 -5.52 -2.83 -20.86
C GLU A 565 -4.53 -3.69 -21.65
N LEU A 566 -3.38 -4.03 -21.05
CA LEU A 566 -2.38 -4.92 -21.67
C LEU A 566 -3.00 -6.25 -22.12
N LYS A 567 -3.82 -6.89 -21.26
CA LYS A 567 -4.53 -8.13 -21.62
C LYS A 567 -5.48 -7.95 -22.82
N ALA A 568 -6.19 -6.83 -22.90
CA ALA A 568 -7.13 -6.57 -23.98
C ALA A 568 -6.40 -6.26 -25.29
N ASP A 569 -5.43 -5.34 -25.24
CA ASP A 569 -4.65 -4.87 -26.36
C ASP A 569 -3.76 -5.98 -26.96
N LEU A 570 -3.21 -6.90 -26.15
CA LEU A 570 -2.52 -8.09 -26.66
C LEU A 570 -3.43 -9.01 -27.47
N ARG A 571 -4.75 -9.04 -27.19
CA ARG A 571 -5.73 -9.90 -27.89
C ARG A 571 -6.31 -9.24 -29.13
N LYS A 572 -6.60 -7.94 -29.10
CA LYS A 572 -7.25 -7.20 -30.19
C LYS A 572 -6.52 -5.88 -30.45
N PRO A 573 -6.28 -5.50 -31.72
CA PRO A 573 -5.78 -4.17 -32.03
C PRO A 573 -6.77 -3.09 -31.57
N THR A 574 -6.31 -2.16 -30.74
CA THR A 574 -7.08 -1.00 -30.27
C THR A 574 -7.40 -0.06 -31.44
N ALA A 575 -8.55 0.63 -31.40
CA ALA A 575 -8.94 1.56 -32.46
C ALA A 575 -7.90 2.68 -32.67
N SER A 576 -7.35 3.22 -31.59
CA SER A 576 -6.26 4.21 -31.61
C SER A 576 -4.99 3.66 -32.26
N ALA A 577 -4.54 2.45 -31.89
CA ALA A 577 -3.37 1.81 -32.50
C ALA A 577 -3.58 1.51 -34.00
N LEU A 578 -4.82 1.24 -34.43
CA LEU A 578 -5.20 1.10 -35.83
C LEU A 578 -5.21 2.43 -36.59
N GLU A 579 -5.63 3.52 -35.94
CA GLU A 579 -5.63 4.87 -36.52
C GLU A 579 -4.20 5.43 -36.63
N GLU A 580 -3.39 5.26 -35.59
CA GLU A 580 -1.96 5.59 -35.59
C GLU A 580 -1.20 4.77 -36.65
N TYR A 581 -1.45 3.46 -36.75
CA TYR A 581 -0.93 2.66 -37.86
C TYR A 581 -1.40 3.17 -39.22
N LYS A 582 -2.66 3.64 -39.35
CA LYS A 582 -3.17 4.16 -40.63
C LYS A 582 -2.56 5.52 -41.00
N SER A 583 -2.19 6.35 -40.03
CA SER A 583 -1.65 7.70 -40.27
C SER A 583 -0.16 7.70 -40.64
N GLN A 584 0.59 6.65 -40.30
CA GLN A 584 2.02 6.58 -40.63
C GLN A 584 2.31 6.53 -42.15
N PRO A 585 3.44 7.09 -42.62
CA PRO A 585 3.88 7.00 -44.00
C PRO A 585 4.03 5.55 -44.51
N ILE A 586 3.77 5.33 -45.80
CA ILE A 586 3.88 4.00 -46.44
C ILE A 586 5.29 3.41 -46.24
N LEU A 587 6.34 4.23 -46.28
CA LEU A 587 7.73 3.83 -46.00
C LEU A 587 7.90 3.14 -44.63
N GLN A 588 7.17 3.56 -43.60
CA GLN A 588 7.24 2.96 -42.26
C GLN A 588 6.33 1.73 -42.15
N ARG A 589 5.13 1.80 -42.73
CA ARG A 589 4.12 0.73 -42.66
C ARG A 589 4.47 -0.49 -43.52
N ASN A 590 4.94 -0.26 -44.74
CA ASN A 590 5.33 -1.28 -45.71
C ASN A 590 6.48 -0.74 -46.60
N PRO A 591 7.74 -0.77 -46.12
CA PRO A 591 8.89 -0.27 -46.87
C PRO A 591 9.06 -0.99 -48.22
N VAL A 592 8.69 -2.26 -48.32
CA VAL A 592 8.76 -3.02 -49.59
C VAL A 592 7.80 -2.43 -50.62
N LEU A 593 6.54 -2.19 -50.26
CA LEU A 593 5.55 -1.55 -51.14
C LEU A 593 5.96 -0.12 -51.51
N PHE A 594 6.52 0.64 -50.57
CA PHE A 594 7.05 1.98 -50.86
C PHE A 594 8.15 1.92 -51.92
N TRP A 595 9.17 1.08 -51.74
CA TRP A 595 10.26 0.96 -52.70
C TRP A 595 9.80 0.38 -54.05
N GLN A 596 8.88 -0.58 -54.05
CA GLN A 596 8.23 -1.05 -55.29
C GLN A 596 7.51 0.09 -56.03
N GLY A 597 6.79 0.96 -55.31
CA GLY A 597 6.13 2.13 -55.89
C GLY A 597 7.12 3.17 -56.44
N VAL A 598 8.20 3.45 -55.71
CA VAL A 598 9.28 4.35 -56.15
C VAL A 598 9.98 3.80 -57.39
N THR A 599 10.34 2.51 -57.41
CA THR A 599 10.94 1.85 -58.57
C THR A 599 10.00 1.82 -59.77
N ALA A 600 8.71 1.54 -59.57
CA ALA A 600 7.71 1.56 -60.63
C ALA A 600 7.53 2.98 -61.22
N PHE A 601 7.52 4.02 -60.37
CA PHE A 601 7.45 5.41 -60.80
C PHE A 601 8.68 5.81 -61.63
N PHE A 602 9.90 5.49 -61.17
CA PHE A 602 11.11 5.74 -61.95
C PHE A 602 11.17 4.92 -63.24
N PHE A 603 10.65 3.69 -63.27
CA PHE A 603 10.56 2.87 -64.47
C PHE A 603 9.60 3.46 -65.51
N ILE A 604 8.45 4.02 -65.08
CA ILE A 604 7.51 4.74 -65.94
C ILE A 604 8.16 6.02 -66.49
N LEU A 605 8.85 6.80 -65.65
CA LEU A 605 9.60 7.99 -66.10
C LEU A 605 10.66 7.62 -67.15
N TRP A 606 11.44 6.57 -66.88
CA TRP A 606 12.46 6.08 -67.82
C TRP A 606 11.86 5.64 -69.15
N LEU A 607 10.75 4.87 -69.14
CA LEU A 607 10.02 4.52 -70.35
C LEU A 607 9.52 5.76 -71.11
N SER A 608 8.98 6.76 -70.41
CA SER A 608 8.48 7.99 -71.04
C SER A 608 9.60 8.81 -71.69
N ALA A 609 10.80 8.85 -71.09
CA ALA A 609 11.97 9.54 -71.62
C ALA A 609 12.76 8.76 -72.70
N VAL A 610 12.30 7.55 -73.03
CA VAL A 610 12.82 6.73 -74.15
C VAL A 610 11.82 6.66 -75.31
N LEU A 611 10.53 6.94 -75.05
CA LEU A 611 9.45 6.94 -76.04
C LEU A 611 9.11 8.33 -76.61
N PHE A 612 9.63 9.40 -75.99
CA PHE A 612 9.58 10.80 -76.44
C PHE A 612 11.00 11.37 -76.50
#